data_AF-A0A938AJ96-F1
#
_entry.id   AF-A0A938AJ96-F1
#
_cell.length_a   1.000
_cell.length_b   1.000
_cell.length_c   1.000
_cell.angle_alpha   90.00
_cell.angle_beta   90.00
_cell.angle_gamma   90.00
#
_symmetry.space_group_name_H-M   'P 1'
#
loop_
_entity.id
_entity.type
_entity.pdbx_description
1 polymer ?
#
loop_
_entity_poly.entity_id
_entity_poly.type
_entity_poly.pdbx_seq_one_letter_code
_entity_poly.pdbx_strand_id
1 'polypeptide(L)' 'MTDVTDADTGSCHSCGATDEHVTAVHRMYVVPEDWETKPSQTVEDDIGLWCFSCRTHYPHVLVD' A
#
# COMPACT_ATOMS: atom_id res chain seq x y z
N MET A 1 13.05 -30.27 2.91
CA MET A 1 12.10 -29.20 3.25
C MET A 1 12.41 -28.12 2.24
N THR A 2 11.56 -28.00 1.24
CA THR A 2 11.91 -27.45 -0.08
C THR A 2 10.69 -26.74 -0.62
N ASP A 3 10.90 -25.58 -1.25
CA ASP A 3 9.92 -24.75 -1.94
C ASP A 3 8.54 -24.62 -1.29
N VAL A 4 8.40 -23.57 -0.48
CA VAL A 4 7.26 -22.66 -0.73
C VAL A 4 7.70 -21.81 -1.93
N THR A 5 7.14 -22.06 -3.11
CA THR A 5 7.23 -21.11 -4.22
C THR A 5 6.42 -19.88 -3.84
N ASP A 6 7.09 -18.84 -3.37
CA ASP A 6 6.41 -17.57 -3.11
C ASP A 6 6.19 -16.83 -4.44
N ALA A 7 4.92 -16.53 -4.71
CA ALA A 7 4.49 -15.69 -5.83
C ALA A 7 4.15 -14.27 -5.38
N ASP A 8 4.21 -14.01 -4.07
CA ASP A 8 3.78 -12.77 -3.41
C ASP A 8 4.97 -11.97 -2.83
N THR A 9 6.20 -12.50 -2.89
CA THR A 9 7.41 -11.82 -2.42
C THR A 9 8.02 -10.96 -3.51
N GLY A 10 8.32 -9.70 -3.20
CA GLY A 10 8.84 -8.74 -4.16
C GLY A 10 9.48 -7.50 -3.51
N SER A 11 9.55 -6.41 -4.28
CA SER A 11 10.02 -5.11 -3.78
C SER A 11 8.82 -4.24 -3.39
N CYS A 12 8.83 -3.67 -2.18
CA CYS A 12 7.76 -2.80 -1.72
C CYS A 12 7.85 -1.41 -2.37
N HIS A 13 6.85 -1.06 -3.19
CA HIS A 13 6.81 0.20 -3.95
C HIS A 13 6.74 1.47 -3.06
N SER A 14 6.46 1.35 -1.76
CA SER A 14 6.38 2.51 -0.85
C SER A 14 7.57 2.69 0.11
N CYS A 15 8.46 1.70 0.27
CA CYS A 15 9.65 1.83 1.12
C CYS A 15 10.96 1.32 0.49
N GLY A 16 10.91 0.64 -0.66
CA GLY A 16 12.08 0.13 -1.36
C GLY A 16 12.71 -1.13 -0.76
N ALA A 17 12.13 -1.70 0.30
CA ALA A 17 12.57 -2.99 0.83
C ALA A 17 12.33 -4.11 -0.19
N THR A 18 13.35 -4.95 -0.41
CA THR A 18 13.26 -6.17 -1.24
C THR A 18 12.89 -7.37 -0.39
N ASP A 19 12.52 -8.48 -1.04
CA ASP A 19 12.30 -9.78 -0.41
C ASP A 19 11.18 -9.75 0.66
N GLU A 20 10.21 -8.85 0.49
CA GLU A 20 9.03 -8.66 1.34
C GLU A 20 7.79 -9.27 0.69
N HIS A 21 6.92 -9.92 1.49
CA HIS A 21 5.57 -10.28 1.05
C HIS A 21 4.74 -9.01 0.78
N VAL A 22 4.45 -8.74 -0.50
CA VAL A 22 3.72 -7.58 -0.99
C VAL A 22 2.26 -7.91 -1.31
N THR A 23 1.44 -6.88 -1.46
CA THR A 23 0.03 -7.00 -1.87
C THR A 23 -0.33 -5.82 -2.74
N ALA A 24 -1.15 -6.03 -3.77
CA ALA A 24 -1.63 -4.99 -4.65
C ALA A 24 -2.58 -4.02 -3.91
N VAL A 25 -2.28 -2.72 -4.00
CA VAL A 25 -3.07 -1.65 -3.38
C VAL A 25 -3.14 -0.42 -4.28
N HIS A 26 -4.23 0.35 -4.16
CA HIS A 26 -4.27 1.73 -4.58
C HIS A 26 -3.85 2.64 -3.41
N ARG A 27 -2.98 3.62 -3.65
CA ARG A 27 -2.61 4.61 -2.62
C ARG A 27 -3.79 5.52 -2.32
N MET A 28 -4.03 5.84 -1.05
CA MET A 28 -4.99 6.88 -0.66
C MET A 28 -4.28 8.06 0.01
N TYR A 29 -4.60 9.27 -0.45
CA TYR A 29 -4.32 10.51 0.24
C TYR A 29 -5.55 10.95 1.03
N VAL A 30 -5.34 11.30 2.29
CA VAL A 30 -6.39 11.77 3.20
C VAL A 30 -6.05 13.19 3.64
N VAL A 31 -6.93 14.13 3.34
CA VAL A 31 -6.91 15.47 3.92
C VAL A 31 -7.87 15.46 5.11
N PRO A 32 -7.40 15.66 6.35
CA PRO A 32 -8.27 15.74 7.51
C PRO A 32 -9.15 17.00 7.47
N GLU A 33 -10.16 17.05 8.32
CA GLU A 33 -10.91 18.29 8.56
C GLU A 33 -10.06 19.30 9.33
N ASP A 34 -10.10 20.56 8.91
CA ASP A 34 -9.63 21.70 9.71
C ASP A 34 -10.69 22.83 9.70
N TRP A 35 -10.32 24.04 10.10
CA TRP A 35 -11.25 25.17 10.26
C TRP A 35 -11.56 25.91 8.94
N GLU A 36 -10.80 25.67 7.87
CA GLU A 36 -11.05 26.15 6.50
C GLU A 36 -11.35 24.97 5.54
N THR A 37 -10.76 23.81 5.79
CA THR A 37 -10.71 22.66 4.89
C THR A 37 -11.68 21.55 5.29
N LYS A 38 -12.60 21.20 4.39
CA LYS A 38 -13.45 20.01 4.55
C LYS A 38 -12.62 18.73 4.37
N PRO A 39 -12.92 17.66 5.12
CA PRO A 39 -12.21 16.40 4.99
C PRO A 39 -12.42 15.82 3.59
N SER A 40 -11.36 15.27 3.00
CA SER A 40 -11.43 14.64 1.67
C SER A 40 -10.47 13.45 1.57
N GLN A 41 -10.78 12.54 0.65
CA GLN A 41 -9.99 11.37 0.35
C GLN A 41 -9.82 11.29 -1.17
N THR A 42 -8.60 11.07 -1.63
CA THR A 42 -8.27 10.86 -3.05
C THR A 42 -7.55 9.53 -3.16
N VAL A 43 -8.01 8.65 -4.04
CA VAL A 43 -7.37 7.37 -4.33
C VAL A 43 -6.64 7.52 -5.67
N GLU A 44 -5.41 7.02 -5.76
CA GLU A 44 -4.65 6.97 -7.02
C GLU A 44 -4.99 5.70 -7.80
N ASP A 45 -5.26 5.83 -9.11
CA ASP A 45 -5.55 4.70 -9.99
C ASP A 45 -4.35 3.74 -10.18
N ASP A 46 -3.13 4.20 -9.89
CA ASP A 46 -1.91 3.40 -9.98
C ASP A 46 -1.84 2.30 -8.90
N ILE A 47 -1.53 1.07 -9.31
CA ILE A 47 -1.40 -0.09 -8.42
C ILE A 47 0.02 -0.18 -7.87
N GLY A 48 0.15 -0.08 -6.54
CA GLY A 48 1.39 -0.33 -5.80
C GLY A 48 1.45 -1.74 -5.21
N LEU A 49 2.61 -2.38 -5.22
CA LEU A 49 2.88 -3.61 -4.47
C LEU A 49 3.48 -3.24 -3.10
N TRP A 50 2.71 -3.39 -2.01
CA TRP A 50 3.12 -2.91 -0.68
C TRP A 50 3.19 -4.02 0.36
N CYS A 51 4.27 -4.03 1.14
CA CYS A 51 4.43 -4.95 2.25
C CYS A 51 3.49 -4.64 3.43
N PHE A 52 3.30 -5.63 4.31
CA PHE A 52 2.44 -5.51 5.50
C PHE A 52 2.73 -4.26 6.34
N SER A 53 4.01 -3.95 6.55
CA SER A 53 4.46 -2.78 7.31
C SER A 53 4.00 -1.47 6.67
N CYS A 54 4.09 -1.33 5.34
CA CYS A 54 3.61 -0.12 4.65
C CYS A 54 2.08 -0.01 4.67
N ARG A 55 1.37 -1.12 4.48
CA ARG A 55 -0.10 -1.17 4.58
C ARG A 55 -0.62 -0.82 5.98
N THR A 56 0.15 -1.10 7.02
CA THR A 56 -0.18 -0.69 8.40
C THR A 56 0.01 0.82 8.65
N HIS A 57 0.93 1.48 7.96
CA HIS A 57 1.29 2.89 8.22
C HIS A 57 0.63 3.89 7.27
N TYR A 58 0.28 3.50 6.05
CA TYR A 58 -0.18 4.41 4.99
C TYR A 58 -1.60 4.07 4.52
N PRO A 59 -2.50 5.06 4.37
CA PRO A 59 -3.84 4.84 3.83
C PRO A 59 -3.78 4.27 2.40
N HIS A 60 -4.61 3.27 2.16
CA HIS A 60 -4.67 2.54 0.90
C HIS A 60 -6.03 1.83 0.77
N VAL A 61 -6.33 1.36 -0.44
CA VAL A 61 -7.42 0.41 -0.72
C VAL A 61 -6.77 -0.86 -1.28
N LEU A 62 -7.24 -2.04 -0.88
CA LEU A 62 -6.79 -3.30 -1.49
C LEU A 62 -7.34 -3.40 -2.93
N VAL A 63 -6.59 -4.07 -3.81
CA VAL A 63 -7.11 -4.50 -5.12
C VAL A 63 -7.70 -5.91 -4.95
N ASP A 64 -8.92 -6.12 -5.46
CA ASP A 64 -9.63 -7.42 -5.52
C ASP A 64 -9.19 -8.28 -6.73
#